data_AF-A0A5R9DVN3-F1
#
_entry.id   AF-A0A5R9DVN3-F1
#
_cell.length_a   1.000
_cell.length_b   1.000
_cell.length_c   1.000
_cell.angle_alpha   90.00
_cell.angle_beta   90.00
_cell.angle_gamma   90.00
#
_symmetry.space_group_name_H-M   'P 1'
#
loop_
_entity.id
_entity.type
_entity.pdbx_description
1 polymer ?
#
loop_
_entity_poly.entity_id
_entity_poly.type
_entity_poly.pdbx_seq_one_letter_code
_entity_poly.pdbx_strand_id
1 'polypeptide(L)'
;MNRSLTRAVQQAVRLVPHGDDPFTHLVEVEHLFPSYAFSDAPARWTPGEGFTEVMGGAWIRDNADGTQTAVVTGVGPKQLPAADGGTWTEEEIWTVTSADPAVFAWLDDKPDRITWALGREDVEIVREPYQGHPAEAWETYWYRFSLENRFVPERRADGRYTLTLACAPNDGWDGFGPLSLADASSRVLATFGGRATVRTSVSSSTSGRVPHPVTLMRMLTRR
;
A
#
# COMPACT_ATOMS: atom_id res chain seq x y z
N MET A 1 4.59 -8.26 -20.40
CA MET A 1 3.91 -7.02 -19.95
C MET A 1 2.48 -6.99 -20.51
N ASN A 2 1.47 -7.09 -19.65
CA ASN A 2 0.05 -7.05 -20.03
C ASN A 2 -0.40 -5.60 -20.33
N ARG A 3 0.08 -5.06 -21.46
CA ARG A 3 -0.11 -3.64 -21.87
C ARG A 3 -1.57 -3.18 -21.82
N SER A 4 -2.51 -4.09 -22.03
CA SER A 4 -3.93 -3.79 -22.05
C SER A 4 -4.53 -3.60 -20.66
N LEU A 5 -4.12 -4.41 -19.67
CA LEU A 5 -4.54 -4.25 -18.28
C LEU A 5 -3.91 -2.99 -17.66
N THR A 6 -2.60 -2.80 -17.84
CA THR A 6 -1.85 -1.63 -17.40
C THR A 6 -2.55 -0.32 -17.80
N ARG A 7 -2.93 -0.20 -19.08
CA ARG A 7 -3.57 1.00 -19.60
C ARG A 7 -4.95 1.23 -18.99
N ALA A 8 -5.74 0.17 -18.82
CA ALA A 8 -7.07 0.26 -18.21
C ALA A 8 -6.99 0.71 -16.74
N VAL A 9 -6.08 0.13 -15.95
CA VAL A 9 -5.85 0.53 -14.55
C VAL A 9 -5.41 1.99 -14.46
N GLN A 10 -4.44 2.42 -15.28
CA GLN A 10 -3.98 3.81 -15.30
C GLN A 10 -5.10 4.80 -15.67
N GLN A 11 -6.00 4.42 -16.57
CA GLN A 11 -7.16 5.24 -16.93
C GLN A 11 -8.19 5.32 -15.81
N ALA A 12 -8.32 4.30 -14.95
CA ALA A 12 -9.19 4.35 -13.78
C ALA A 12 -8.60 5.22 -12.66
N VAL A 13 -7.30 5.10 -12.36
CA VAL A 13 -6.63 5.81 -11.24
C VAL A 13 -6.51 7.32 -11.47
N ARG A 14 -6.38 7.78 -12.71
CA ARG A 14 -6.22 9.22 -13.06
C ARG A 14 -7.45 10.10 -12.82
N LEU A 15 -8.50 9.56 -12.19
CA LEU A 15 -9.81 10.20 -12.04
C LEU A 15 -10.21 10.43 -10.59
N VAL A 16 -9.29 10.24 -9.64
CA VAL A 16 -9.46 10.73 -8.27
C VAL A 16 -8.74 12.07 -8.20
N PRO A 17 -9.46 13.21 -8.07
CA PRO A 17 -8.82 14.53 -8.01
C PRO A 17 -7.80 14.60 -6.88
N HIS A 18 -6.65 15.22 -7.14
CA HIS A 18 -5.70 15.62 -6.11
C HIS A 18 -6.11 17.03 -5.62
N GLY A 19 -6.79 17.14 -4.47
CA GLY A 19 -7.10 18.45 -3.84
C GLY A 19 -8.43 18.51 -3.11
N ASP A 20 -8.72 19.68 -2.51
CA ASP A 20 -9.94 20.00 -1.74
C ASP A 20 -11.22 20.15 -2.61
N ASP A 21 -11.15 19.84 -3.91
CA ASP A 21 -12.31 19.94 -4.80
C ASP A 21 -13.31 18.83 -4.49
N PRO A 22 -14.54 19.15 -4.05
CA PRO A 22 -15.49 18.14 -3.62
C PRO A 22 -15.93 17.29 -4.82
N PHE A 23 -15.69 15.98 -4.75
CA PHE A 23 -16.29 15.03 -5.68
C PHE A 23 -17.81 15.06 -5.54
N THR A 24 -18.54 15.13 -6.67
CA THR A 24 -20.02 15.05 -6.62
C THR A 24 -20.47 13.61 -6.38
N HIS A 25 -19.77 12.67 -7.03
CA HIS A 25 -19.96 11.23 -6.86
C HIS A 25 -18.59 10.55 -6.80
N LEU A 26 -18.49 9.44 -6.08
CA LEU A 26 -17.33 8.55 -6.12
C LEU A 26 -17.85 7.15 -6.36
N VAL A 27 -17.28 6.47 -7.35
CA VAL A 27 -17.57 5.06 -7.63
C VAL A 27 -16.32 4.28 -7.33
N GLU A 28 -16.44 3.30 -6.45
CA GLU A 28 -15.34 2.43 -6.05
C GLU A 28 -15.70 0.98 -6.36
N VAL A 29 -14.72 0.21 -6.82
CA VAL A 29 -14.83 -1.22 -7.02
C VAL A 29 -13.76 -1.91 -6.19
N GLU A 30 -14.19 -2.54 -5.11
CA GLU A 30 -13.36 -3.40 -4.27
C GLU A 30 -13.30 -4.78 -4.91
N HIS A 31 -12.11 -5.21 -5.32
CA HIS A 31 -11.85 -6.55 -5.84
C HIS A 31 -11.28 -7.39 -4.72
N LEU A 32 -11.95 -8.47 -4.35
CA LEU A 32 -11.47 -9.46 -3.41
C LEU A 32 -10.97 -10.69 -4.17
N PHE A 33 -9.66 -10.90 -4.13
CA PHE A 33 -9.01 -11.99 -4.85
C PHE A 33 -9.12 -13.31 -4.06
N PRO A 34 -9.18 -14.46 -4.75
CA PRO A 34 -9.09 -15.76 -4.10
C PRO A 34 -7.69 -15.94 -3.49
N SER A 35 -7.56 -16.82 -2.49
CA SER A 35 -6.28 -17.06 -1.80
C SER A 35 -5.15 -17.54 -2.72
N TYR A 36 -5.49 -18.15 -3.86
CA TYR A 36 -4.53 -18.65 -4.84
C TYR A 36 -4.13 -17.63 -5.92
N ALA A 37 -4.73 -16.43 -5.96
CA ALA A 37 -4.46 -15.44 -7.02
C ALA A 37 -2.99 -14.95 -7.05
N PHE A 38 -2.33 -15.00 -5.89
CA PHE A 38 -0.95 -14.58 -5.69
C PHE A 38 -0.16 -15.68 -4.95
N SER A 39 -0.41 -16.95 -5.29
CA SER A 39 0.24 -18.09 -4.61
C SER A 39 1.76 -18.14 -4.81
N ASP A 40 2.27 -17.43 -5.83
CA ASP A 40 3.67 -17.22 -6.13
C ASP A 40 4.29 -16.04 -5.37
N ALA A 41 3.48 -15.21 -4.72
CA ALA A 41 3.98 -14.13 -3.87
C ALA A 41 4.68 -14.74 -2.63
N PRO A 42 5.89 -14.28 -2.29
CA PRO A 42 6.54 -14.68 -1.06
C PRO A 42 5.63 -14.41 0.14
N ALA A 43 5.70 -15.28 1.15
CA ALA A 43 5.07 -15.00 2.43
C ALA A 43 5.54 -13.64 2.93
N ARG A 44 4.60 -12.84 3.43
CA ARG A 44 4.94 -11.55 4.04
C ARG A 44 5.92 -11.80 5.18
N TRP A 45 7.11 -11.22 5.08
CA TRP A 45 8.09 -11.27 6.15
C TRP A 45 7.59 -10.49 7.36
N THR A 46 7.85 -11.02 8.56
CA THR A 46 7.58 -10.38 9.84
C THR A 46 8.78 -10.61 10.76
N PRO A 47 9.18 -9.66 11.62
CA PRO A 47 10.30 -9.87 12.54
C PRO A 47 10.05 -10.96 13.59
N GLY A 48 8.78 -11.32 13.83
CA GLY A 48 8.40 -12.37 14.76
C GLY A 48 7.09 -12.06 15.49
N GLU A 49 6.80 -12.88 16.50
CA GLU A 49 5.61 -12.71 17.33
C GLU A 49 5.63 -11.40 18.13
N GLY A 50 4.44 -10.79 18.30
CA GLY A 50 4.24 -9.55 19.06
C GLY A 50 4.52 -8.26 18.27
N PHE A 51 5.13 -8.35 17.09
CA PHE A 51 5.33 -7.19 16.22
C PHE A 51 4.05 -6.80 15.49
N THR A 52 3.76 -5.49 15.50
CA THR A 52 2.69 -4.87 14.71
C THR A 52 3.33 -4.01 13.63
N GLU A 53 2.88 -4.13 12.38
CA GLU A 53 3.35 -3.23 11.32
C GLU A 53 2.74 -1.85 11.53
N VAL A 54 3.61 -0.84 11.52
CA VAL A 54 3.24 0.57 11.62
C VAL A 54 3.07 1.14 10.21
N MET A 55 4.04 0.91 9.33
CA MET A 55 4.00 1.42 7.95
C MET A 55 4.98 0.64 7.06
N GLY A 56 4.50 0.08 5.95
CA GLY A 56 5.32 -0.29 4.79
C GLY A 56 6.61 -1.06 5.10
N GLY A 57 6.57 -2.08 5.96
CA GLY A 57 7.77 -2.83 6.37
C GLY A 57 8.43 -2.36 7.67
N ALA A 58 7.92 -1.32 8.32
CA ALA A 58 8.25 -0.90 9.67
C ALA A 58 7.37 -1.61 10.70
N TRP A 59 7.98 -2.18 11.72
CA TRP A 59 7.31 -2.97 12.76
C TRP A 59 7.68 -2.46 14.14
N ILE A 60 6.76 -2.53 15.09
CA ILE A 60 7.01 -2.20 16.49
C ILE A 60 6.42 -3.26 17.43
N ARG A 61 7.09 -3.50 18.54
CA ARG A 61 6.65 -4.36 19.64
C ARG A 61 6.95 -3.69 20.98
N ASP A 62 6.00 -3.81 21.91
CA ASP A 62 6.23 -3.52 23.34
C ASP A 62 6.82 -4.76 24.02
N ASN A 63 7.93 -4.60 24.75
CA ASN A 63 8.65 -5.71 25.38
C ASN A 63 8.17 -6.03 26.81
N ALA A 64 7.19 -5.31 27.34
CA ALA A 64 6.64 -5.43 28.70
C ALA A 64 7.64 -5.18 29.85
N ASP A 65 8.87 -4.76 29.55
CA ASP A 65 9.90 -4.34 30.51
C ASP A 65 10.10 -2.81 30.55
N GLY A 66 9.20 -2.07 29.89
CA GLY A 66 9.28 -0.61 29.73
C GLY A 66 10.07 -0.17 28.49
N THR A 67 10.55 -1.11 27.66
CA THR A 67 11.17 -0.81 26.37
C THR A 67 10.26 -1.17 25.20
N GLN A 68 10.52 -0.57 24.05
CA GLN A 68 9.94 -0.93 22.77
C GLN A 68 11.05 -1.31 21.80
N THR A 69 10.76 -2.28 20.92
CA THR A 69 11.64 -2.67 19.82
C THR A 69 10.94 -2.37 18.50
N ALA A 70 11.62 -1.64 17.63
CA ALA A 70 11.21 -1.43 16.26
C ALA A 70 12.15 -2.17 15.31
N VAL A 71 11.58 -2.73 14.24
CA VAL A 71 12.34 -3.30 13.13
C VAL A 71 11.92 -2.59 11.86
N VAL A 72 12.88 -2.00 11.16
CA VAL A 72 12.62 -1.21 9.95
C VAL A 72 13.59 -1.59 8.83
N THR A 73 13.10 -1.51 7.61
CA THR A 73 13.93 -1.58 6.40
C THR A 73 14.24 -0.16 5.93
N GLY A 74 15.46 0.09 5.48
CA GLY A 74 15.77 1.40 4.92
C GLY A 74 17.24 1.61 4.56
N VAL A 75 17.51 2.81 4.05
CA VAL A 75 18.86 3.27 3.71
C VAL A 75 19.34 4.26 4.76
N GLY A 76 20.43 3.92 5.44
CA GLY A 76 20.95 4.72 6.55
C GLY A 76 21.95 5.75 6.04
N PRO A 77 22.26 6.80 6.82
CA PRO A 77 23.41 7.63 6.51
C PRO A 77 24.72 6.88 6.78
N LYS A 78 25.75 7.14 5.98
CA LYS A 78 27.10 6.63 6.25
C LYS A 78 27.74 7.30 7.48
N GLN A 79 27.33 8.51 7.82
CA GLN A 79 27.87 9.35 8.91
C GLN A 79 26.79 10.28 9.50
N LEU A 80 26.89 10.57 10.80
CA LEU A 80 25.97 11.47 11.52
C LEU A 80 26.22 12.96 11.21
N PRO A 81 25.18 13.82 11.23
CA PRO A 81 23.78 13.48 11.43
C PRO A 81 23.07 13.03 10.14
N ALA A 82 22.19 12.04 10.29
CA ALA A 82 21.45 11.36 9.23
C ALA A 82 20.45 12.23 8.46
N ALA A 83 19.97 13.28 9.11
CA ALA A 83 18.66 13.85 8.81
C ALA A 83 18.60 14.55 7.45
N ASP A 84 19.72 15.08 6.95
CA ASP A 84 19.71 16.13 5.92
C ASP A 84 20.86 16.04 4.88
N GLY A 85 21.27 14.84 4.45
CA GLY A 85 22.08 14.70 3.21
C GLY A 85 23.51 14.15 3.33
N GLY A 86 23.72 13.15 4.18
CA GLY A 86 24.93 12.32 4.13
C GLY A 86 24.97 11.39 2.90
N THR A 87 26.13 10.77 2.64
CA THR A 87 26.20 9.66 1.66
C THR A 87 25.35 8.51 2.17
N TRP A 88 24.33 8.13 1.42
CA TRP A 88 23.47 6.99 1.71
C TRP A 88 24.27 5.68 1.66
N THR A 89 24.02 4.77 2.61
CA THR A 89 24.64 3.43 2.64
C THR A 89 23.93 2.47 1.68
N GLU A 90 24.34 1.20 1.71
CA GLU A 90 23.50 0.12 1.25
C GLU A 90 22.27 -0.01 2.16
N GLU A 91 21.22 -0.63 1.63
CA GLU A 91 19.98 -0.90 2.36
C GLU A 91 20.25 -1.94 3.46
N GLU A 92 19.64 -1.73 4.62
CA GLU A 92 19.82 -2.57 5.81
C GLU A 92 18.48 -2.78 6.52
N ILE A 93 18.47 -3.79 7.39
CA ILE A 93 17.44 -3.98 8.40
C ILE A 93 17.99 -3.45 9.72
N TRP A 94 17.27 -2.56 10.38
CA TRP A 94 17.61 -2.07 11.70
C TRP A 94 16.62 -2.58 12.73
N THR A 95 17.15 -3.22 13.77
CA THR A 95 16.40 -3.55 14.99
C THR A 95 16.85 -2.61 16.08
N VAL A 96 15.93 -1.75 16.54
CA VAL A 96 16.21 -0.66 17.47
C VAL A 96 15.38 -0.87 18.73
N THR A 97 16.03 -0.91 19.89
CA THR A 97 15.36 -1.05 21.20
C THR A 97 15.67 0.15 22.07
N SER A 98 14.63 0.76 22.66
CA SER A 98 14.78 1.87 23.60
C SER A 98 13.62 1.95 24.59
N ALA A 99 13.88 2.55 25.76
CA ALA A 99 12.85 2.96 26.72
C ALA A 99 12.28 4.35 26.42
N ASP A 100 12.93 5.14 25.56
CA ASP A 100 12.47 6.48 25.19
C ASP A 100 11.49 6.40 23.99
N PRO A 101 10.19 6.65 24.19
CA PRO A 101 9.21 6.58 23.11
C PRO A 101 9.45 7.64 22.02
N ALA A 102 10.19 8.72 22.30
CA ALA A 102 10.52 9.73 21.31
C ALA A 102 11.42 9.19 20.18
N VAL A 103 12.13 8.08 20.42
CA VAL A 103 12.90 7.37 19.39
C VAL A 103 12.00 6.85 18.27
N PHE A 104 10.76 6.50 18.58
CA PHE A 104 9.81 5.84 17.67
C PHE A 104 8.70 6.77 17.14
N ALA A 105 8.71 8.05 17.53
CA ALA A 105 7.63 9.01 17.28
C ALA A 105 7.32 9.27 15.79
N TRP A 106 8.20 8.88 14.87
CA TRP A 106 8.05 9.12 13.43
C TRP A 106 7.95 7.84 12.60
N LEU A 107 7.83 6.66 13.25
CA LEU A 107 7.79 5.37 12.55
C LEU A 107 6.62 5.24 11.58
N ASP A 108 5.54 5.98 11.80
CA ASP A 108 4.30 5.95 11.02
C ASP A 108 4.26 6.96 9.86
N ASP A 109 5.30 7.77 9.68
CA ASP A 109 5.44 8.70 8.56
C ASP A 109 6.79 8.53 7.85
N LYS A 110 7.87 8.39 8.64
CA LYS A 110 9.26 8.35 8.16
C LYS A 110 10.07 7.31 8.93
N PRO A 111 9.89 6.00 8.65
CA PRO A 111 10.61 4.92 9.32
C PRO A 111 12.14 5.07 9.29
N ASP A 112 12.69 5.67 8.23
CA ASP A 112 14.11 5.96 8.06
C ASP A 112 14.68 6.91 9.13
N ARG A 113 13.83 7.71 9.78
CA ARG A 113 14.23 8.60 10.89
C ARG A 113 14.64 7.86 12.14
N ILE A 114 14.44 6.54 12.21
CA ILE A 114 15.01 5.75 13.30
C ILE A 114 16.53 5.91 13.41
N THR A 115 17.18 6.30 12.31
CA THR A 115 18.61 6.60 12.26
C THR A 115 19.02 7.77 13.16
N TRP A 116 18.10 8.62 13.64
CA TRP A 116 18.39 9.62 14.69
C TRP A 116 18.77 8.97 16.03
N ALA A 117 18.43 7.70 16.21
CA ALA A 117 18.80 6.93 17.38
C ALA A 117 20.27 6.46 17.34
N LEU A 118 20.93 6.54 16.18
CA LEU A 118 22.34 6.15 16.02
C LEU A 118 23.25 6.98 16.93
N GLY A 119 24.01 6.30 17.79
CA GLY A 119 24.98 6.93 18.68
C GLY A 119 24.39 7.45 20.01
N ARG A 120 23.10 7.25 20.24
CA ARG A 120 22.50 7.46 21.57
C ARG A 120 22.91 6.33 22.52
N GLU A 121 23.35 6.68 23.72
CA GLU A 121 23.80 5.70 24.72
C GLU A 121 22.65 4.85 25.30
N ASP A 122 21.42 5.37 25.24
CA ASP A 122 20.19 4.75 25.74
C ASP A 122 19.44 3.92 24.69
N VAL A 123 20.07 3.65 23.54
CA VAL A 123 19.47 2.92 22.43
C VAL A 123 20.37 1.76 22.01
N GLU A 124 19.78 0.57 21.94
CA GLU A 124 20.41 -0.58 21.30
C GLU A 124 20.02 -0.66 19.83
N ILE A 125 21.01 -0.83 18.94
CA ILE A 125 20.80 -0.94 17.49
C ILE A 125 21.56 -2.14 16.95
N VAL A 126 20.83 -3.07 16.35
CA VAL A 126 21.37 -4.19 15.57
C VAL A 126 21.10 -3.93 14.09
N ARG A 127 22.10 -4.18 13.24
CA ARG A 127 22.05 -3.95 11.78
C ARG A 127 22.29 -5.26 11.06
N GLU A 128 21.44 -5.58 10.08
CA GLU A 128 21.58 -6.74 9.21
C GLU A 128 21.57 -6.31 7.75
N PRO A 129 22.31 -7.00 6.86
CA PRO A 129 22.24 -6.73 5.42
C PRO A 129 20.82 -6.95 4.88
N TYR A 130 20.35 -6.04 4.04
CA TYR A 130 19.07 -6.23 3.33
C TYR A 130 19.18 -7.28 2.22
N GLN A 131 20.34 -7.35 1.56
CA GLN A 131 20.57 -8.33 0.48
C GLN A 131 20.47 -9.77 0.99
N GLY A 132 19.61 -10.57 0.36
CA GLY A 132 19.31 -11.94 0.73
C GLY A 132 18.30 -12.07 1.88
N HIS A 133 17.85 -10.95 2.47
CA HIS A 133 16.86 -10.96 3.53
C HIS A 133 15.46 -11.27 3.00
N PRO A 134 14.57 -11.97 3.74
CA PRO A 134 13.23 -12.29 3.23
C PRO A 134 12.37 -11.06 2.89
N ALA A 135 12.63 -9.91 3.52
CA ALA A 135 11.98 -8.65 3.16
C ALA A 135 12.30 -8.22 1.71
N GLU A 136 13.56 -8.35 1.28
CA GLU A 136 13.99 -8.03 -0.10
C GLU A 136 13.20 -8.84 -1.13
N ALA A 137 13.05 -10.14 -0.90
CA ALA A 137 12.32 -11.01 -1.82
C ALA A 137 10.84 -10.59 -1.95
N TRP A 138 10.22 -10.22 -0.84
CA TRP A 138 8.84 -9.76 -0.81
C TRP A 138 8.67 -8.40 -1.52
N GLU A 139 9.51 -7.41 -1.20
CA GLU A 139 9.46 -6.08 -1.83
C GLU A 139 9.80 -6.16 -3.32
N THR A 140 10.80 -6.94 -3.70
CA THR A 140 11.17 -7.17 -5.10
C THR A 140 10.02 -7.78 -5.89
N TYR A 141 9.31 -8.76 -5.31
CA TYR A 141 8.16 -9.38 -5.96
C TYR A 141 7.07 -8.33 -6.25
N TRP A 142 6.64 -7.56 -5.24
CA TRP A 142 5.58 -6.57 -5.42
C TRP A 142 6.00 -5.38 -6.26
N TYR A 143 7.27 -4.97 -6.21
CA TYR A 143 7.81 -3.96 -7.11
C TYR A 143 7.71 -4.42 -8.57
N ARG A 144 8.18 -5.63 -8.90
CA ARG A 144 8.08 -6.19 -10.26
C ARG A 144 6.62 -6.34 -10.68
N PHE A 145 5.77 -6.87 -9.80
CA PHE A 145 4.33 -6.96 -10.03
C PHE A 145 3.73 -5.57 -10.36
N SER A 146 4.12 -4.53 -9.63
CA SER A 146 3.65 -3.15 -9.84
C SER A 146 4.12 -2.57 -11.18
N LEU A 147 5.34 -2.88 -11.62
CA LEU A 147 5.86 -2.44 -12.92
C LEU A 147 5.04 -3.05 -14.07
N GLU A 148 4.63 -4.31 -13.92
CA GLU A 148 3.86 -5.04 -14.91
C GLU A 148 2.37 -4.65 -14.93
N ASN A 149 1.77 -4.50 -13.75
CA ASN A 149 0.30 -4.39 -13.60
C ASN A 149 -0.17 -2.98 -13.21
N ARG A 150 0.73 -2.11 -12.75
CA ARG A 150 0.47 -0.73 -12.26
C ARG A 150 -0.43 -0.63 -11.04
N PHE A 151 -0.48 -1.69 -10.24
CA PHE A 151 -1.05 -1.68 -8.90
C PHE A 151 -0.31 -2.70 -8.03
N VAL A 152 -0.46 -2.54 -6.71
CA VAL A 152 -0.11 -3.57 -5.71
C VAL A 152 -1.38 -3.81 -4.90
N PRO A 153 -1.88 -5.06 -4.82
CA PRO A 153 -3.06 -5.35 -4.01
C PRO A 153 -2.72 -5.26 -2.52
N GLU A 154 -3.66 -4.79 -1.72
CA GLU A 154 -3.53 -4.69 -0.27
C GLU A 154 -3.87 -6.03 0.38
N ARG A 155 -3.06 -6.45 1.37
CA ARG A 155 -3.35 -7.67 2.13
C ARG A 155 -4.34 -7.36 3.25
N ARG A 156 -5.41 -8.12 3.34
CA ARG A 156 -6.42 -8.06 4.41
C ARG A 156 -5.97 -8.87 5.63
N ALA A 157 -6.59 -8.59 6.77
CA ALA A 157 -6.39 -9.34 8.01
C ALA A 157 -6.70 -10.84 7.88
N ASP A 158 -7.62 -11.22 6.98
CA ASP A 158 -7.95 -12.63 6.69
C ASP A 158 -6.96 -13.33 5.74
N GLY A 159 -5.86 -12.65 5.39
CA GLY A 159 -4.80 -13.17 4.53
C GLY A 159 -5.08 -13.06 3.03
N ARG A 160 -6.30 -12.68 2.61
CA ARG A 160 -6.62 -12.44 1.20
C ARG A 160 -6.15 -11.06 0.75
N TYR A 161 -6.07 -10.89 -0.57
CA TYR A 161 -5.67 -9.64 -1.19
C TYR A 161 -6.88 -8.89 -1.74
N THR A 162 -6.82 -7.56 -1.69
CA THR A 162 -7.85 -6.67 -2.20
C THR A 162 -7.26 -5.58 -3.11
N LEU A 163 -8.04 -5.09 -4.07
CA LEU A 163 -7.70 -3.92 -4.87
C LEU A 163 -8.92 -3.02 -4.97
N THR A 164 -8.78 -1.77 -4.57
CA THR A 164 -9.81 -0.75 -4.78
C THR A 164 -9.45 0.07 -6.00
N LEU A 165 -10.30 0.01 -7.03
CA LEU A 165 -10.25 0.96 -8.15
C LEU A 165 -11.36 1.97 -7.96
N ALA A 166 -11.08 3.25 -8.15
CA ALA A 166 -12.05 4.32 -7.95
C ALA A 166 -12.06 5.29 -9.12
N CYS A 167 -13.20 5.91 -9.38
CA CYS A 167 -13.30 7.10 -10.23
C CYS A 167 -14.26 8.13 -9.61
N ALA A 168 -13.86 9.40 -9.62
CA ALA A 168 -14.72 10.52 -9.30
C ALA A 168 -15.14 11.19 -10.63
N PRO A 169 -16.41 11.12 -11.05
CA PRO A 169 -16.87 11.68 -12.31
C PRO A 169 -17.12 13.19 -12.13
N ASN A 170 -16.04 13.96 -11.97
CA ASN A 170 -16.11 15.42 -11.98
C ASN A 170 -15.93 16.00 -13.40
N ASP A 171 -15.27 15.29 -14.32
CA ASP A 171 -14.78 15.86 -15.60
C ASP A 171 -15.41 15.26 -16.88
N GLY A 172 -16.61 14.71 -16.78
CA GLY A 172 -17.35 14.21 -17.93
C GLY A 172 -17.15 12.73 -18.25
N TRP A 173 -18.08 12.20 -19.03
CA TRP A 173 -18.26 10.75 -19.26
C TRP A 173 -17.49 10.24 -20.48
N ASP A 174 -16.93 11.15 -21.28
CA ASP A 174 -16.26 10.85 -22.53
C ASP A 174 -14.77 10.57 -22.27
N GLY A 175 -14.40 9.29 -22.38
CA GLY A 175 -13.00 8.84 -22.45
C GLY A 175 -12.34 8.42 -21.13
N PHE A 176 -12.81 8.92 -19.98
CA PHE A 176 -12.21 8.63 -18.67
C PHE A 176 -13.26 8.63 -17.55
N GLY A 177 -14.25 7.74 -17.64
CA GLY A 177 -15.35 7.66 -16.66
C GLY A 177 -15.59 6.23 -16.15
N PRO A 178 -16.79 5.92 -15.62
CA PRO A 178 -17.15 4.59 -15.13
C PRO A 178 -16.99 3.45 -16.15
N LEU A 179 -16.94 3.75 -17.46
CA LEU A 179 -16.59 2.76 -18.48
C LEU A 179 -15.13 2.30 -18.38
N SER A 180 -14.19 3.22 -18.13
CA SER A 180 -12.78 2.87 -17.91
C SER A 180 -12.61 2.08 -16.62
N LEU A 181 -13.37 2.43 -15.58
CA LEU A 181 -13.42 1.67 -14.33
C LEU A 181 -14.02 0.26 -14.54
N ALA A 182 -15.07 0.13 -15.34
CA ALA A 182 -15.67 -1.15 -15.68
C ALA A 182 -14.74 -2.04 -16.53
N ASP A 183 -14.06 -1.47 -17.53
CA ASP A 183 -13.07 -2.21 -18.34
C ASP A 183 -11.88 -2.66 -17.49
N ALA A 184 -11.34 -1.77 -16.64
CA ALA A 184 -10.27 -2.10 -15.71
C ALA A 184 -10.71 -3.23 -14.74
N SER A 185 -11.88 -3.10 -14.13
CA SER A 185 -12.43 -4.11 -13.22
C SER A 185 -12.63 -5.46 -13.90
N SER A 186 -13.21 -5.47 -15.10
CA SER A 186 -13.43 -6.70 -15.88
C SER A 186 -12.10 -7.39 -16.21
N ARG A 187 -11.06 -6.63 -16.56
CA ARG A 187 -9.73 -7.17 -16.86
C ARG A 187 -9.00 -7.68 -15.62
N VAL A 188 -9.14 -6.99 -14.48
CA VAL A 188 -8.61 -7.44 -13.19
C VAL A 188 -9.23 -8.78 -12.82
N LEU A 189 -10.56 -8.91 -12.88
CA LEU A 189 -11.26 -10.16 -12.60
C LEU A 189 -10.90 -11.27 -13.60
N ALA A 190 -10.77 -10.95 -14.89
CA ALA A 190 -10.37 -11.94 -15.90
C ALA A 190 -8.93 -12.44 -15.69
N THR A 191 -8.05 -11.59 -15.17
CA THR A 191 -6.61 -11.93 -14.99
C THR A 191 -6.37 -12.66 -13.68
N PHE A 192 -6.97 -12.21 -12.57
CA PHE A 192 -6.67 -12.69 -11.21
C PHE A 192 -7.84 -13.44 -10.56
N GLY A 193 -8.99 -13.51 -11.21
CA GLY A 193 -10.21 -14.06 -10.63
C GLY A 193 -10.80 -13.20 -9.51
N GLY A 194 -11.63 -13.81 -8.67
CA GLY A 194 -12.18 -13.19 -7.47
C GLY A 194 -13.58 -12.64 -7.63
N ARG A 195 -13.92 -11.70 -6.76
CA ARG A 195 -15.24 -11.04 -6.72
C ARG A 195 -15.05 -9.54 -6.64
N ALA A 196 -15.92 -8.78 -7.29
CA ALA A 196 -15.93 -7.33 -7.21
C ALA A 196 -17.18 -6.84 -6.48
N THR A 197 -17.03 -5.84 -5.62
CA THR A 197 -18.15 -5.14 -4.96
C THR A 197 -18.09 -3.67 -5.32
N VAL A 198 -19.21 -3.12 -5.82
CA VAL A 198 -19.29 -1.72 -6.26
C VAL A 198 -19.91 -0.87 -5.15
N ARG A 199 -19.16 0.12 -4.67
CA ARG A 199 -19.61 1.14 -3.71
C ARG A 199 -19.78 2.47 -4.41
N THR A 200 -20.75 3.26 -3.93
CA THR A 200 -21.01 4.60 -4.45
C THR A 200 -21.16 5.57 -3.29
N SER A 201 -20.38 6.63 -3.29
CA SER A 201 -20.49 7.72 -2.34
C SER A 201 -20.96 8.99 -3.07
N VAL A 202 -21.81 9.78 -2.42
CA VAL A 202 -22.33 11.05 -2.95
C VAL A 202 -21.96 12.11 -1.91
N SER A 203 -21.43 13.25 -2.33
CA SER A 203 -21.19 14.33 -1.37
C SER A 203 -22.52 14.85 -0.83
N SER A 204 -22.53 15.23 0.45
CA SER A 204 -23.73 15.67 1.18
C SER A 204 -24.42 16.90 0.58
N SER A 205 -23.83 17.55 -0.41
CA SER A 205 -24.34 18.74 -1.09
C SER A 205 -25.15 18.46 -2.37
N THR A 206 -25.32 17.21 -2.81
CA THR A 206 -26.04 16.90 -4.06
C THR A 206 -27.14 15.84 -3.93
N SER A 207 -28.36 16.22 -4.32
CA SER A 207 -29.49 15.31 -4.55
C SER A 207 -29.37 14.67 -5.94
N GLY A 208 -28.35 13.84 -6.17
CA GLY A 208 -28.04 13.29 -7.49
C GLY A 208 -28.46 11.83 -7.67
N ARG A 209 -29.20 11.53 -8.76
CA ARG A 209 -29.48 10.15 -9.21
C ARG A 209 -28.17 9.41 -9.49
N VAL A 210 -28.05 8.16 -9.01
CA VAL A 210 -26.94 7.27 -9.36
C VAL A 210 -26.88 7.11 -10.89
N PRO A 211 -25.74 7.42 -11.54
CA PRO A 211 -25.65 7.34 -13.00
C PRO A 211 -25.88 5.92 -13.54
N HIS A 212 -26.55 5.82 -14.69
CA HIS A 212 -26.92 4.54 -15.31
C HIS A 212 -25.74 3.56 -15.53
N PRO A 213 -24.52 3.98 -15.94
CA PRO A 213 -23.37 3.09 -16.06
C PRO A 213 -22.96 2.43 -14.73
N VAL A 214 -23.13 3.13 -13.62
CA VAL A 214 -22.85 2.58 -12.27
C VAL A 214 -23.88 1.53 -11.88
N THR A 215 -25.14 1.74 -12.28
CA THR A 215 -26.21 0.74 -12.14
C THR A 215 -25.93 -0.51 -12.98
N LEU A 216 -25.36 -0.35 -14.19
CA LEU A 216 -24.93 -1.48 -15.04
C LEU A 216 -23.77 -2.27 -14.41
N MET A 217 -22.76 -1.59 -13.85
CA MET A 217 -21.67 -2.25 -13.14
C MET A 217 -22.16 -3.06 -11.93
N ARG A 218 -23.12 -2.52 -11.15
CA ARG A 218 -23.75 -3.24 -10.03
C ARG A 218 -24.51 -4.49 -10.45
N MET A 219 -25.00 -4.55 -11.69
CA MET A 219 -25.66 -5.75 -12.22
C MET A 219 -24.65 -6.81 -12.66
N LEU A 220 -23.47 -6.42 -13.12
CA LEU A 220 -22.40 -7.33 -13.54
C LEU A 220 -21.69 -8.00 -12.35
N THR A 221 -21.67 -7.38 -11.18
CA THR A 221 -21.05 -7.93 -9.95
C THR A 221 -21.94 -8.86 -9.12
N ARG A 222 -23.21 -9.04 -9.51
CA ARG A 222 -24.19 -9.91 -8.82
C ARG A 222 -24.34 -11.31 -9.43
N ARG A 223 -23.48 -11.67 -10.39
CA ARG A 223 -23.39 -13.03 -10.97
C ARG A 223 -22.12 -13.70 -10.50
#